data_AF-A0A5Q4BU06-F1
#
_entry.id   AF-A0A5Q4BU06-F1
#
_cell.length_a   1.000
_cell.length_b   1.000
_cell.length_c   1.000
_cell.angle_alpha   90.00
_cell.angle_beta   90.00
_cell.angle_gamma   90.00
#
_symmetry.space_group_name_H-M   'P 1'
#
loop_
_entity.id
_entity.type
_entity.pdbx_description
1 polymer ?
#
loop_
_entity_poly.entity_id
_entity_poly.type
_entity_poly.pdbx_seq_one_letter_code
_entity_poly.pdbx_strand_id
1 'polypeptide(L)'
;MILSREGFTIDVIARWLRYSVLNPYLSIPFATGLAVVSASKNGTAGLSDLHLDLAHRVAFLAALASFVLSTTEYLNEWSANNWTTDDTWDFDREIVVVTGGSSGIGHSIVKHILSRNPRATVVVVDLAPLSWEPPRGSDNVRYFQCDLSDASALKALCGRIRAEVGDPTVLVNNAGIARGSTVMEGSYADVELTVKTNLVAPFLLTKEFLPHMVRNDHGHIVNVGSMSSVVPPVRIADYSATKAGLTAMHEALQLELKYIHKAPKVRQTLGIFGFIRTPLVPFDPGQPHFMMPLLHVDSVGEAIVNSLYSGLGRTIYLPGIMSPVTVLRAGPEWLWRLARETTASAKDITYAPRQNINDATGQLEMAVSAKKEEEDWA
;
A
#
# COMPACT_ATOMS: atom_id res chain seq x y z
N MET A 1 2.59 -21.26 -3.18
CA MET A 1 2.76 -21.02 -4.63
C MET A 1 4.18 -20.51 -4.85
N ILE A 2 4.99 -21.13 -5.71
CA ILE A 2 6.41 -20.77 -5.92
C ILE A 2 6.55 -19.43 -6.68
N LEU A 3 5.55 -19.07 -7.49
CA LEU A 3 5.49 -17.82 -8.27
C LEU A 3 4.40 -16.89 -7.72
N SER A 4 4.60 -15.57 -7.85
CA SER A 4 3.55 -14.59 -7.51
C SER A 4 2.52 -14.46 -8.65
N ARG A 5 1.42 -13.74 -8.43
CA ARG A 5 0.41 -13.48 -9.48
C ARG A 5 0.98 -12.70 -10.66
N GLU A 6 2.07 -11.98 -10.41
CA GLU A 6 2.84 -11.21 -11.36
C GLU A 6 3.89 -12.07 -12.11
N GLY A 7 3.96 -13.38 -11.87
CA GLY A 7 4.91 -14.26 -12.53
C GLY A 7 6.29 -14.29 -11.88
N PHE A 8 7.35 -14.32 -12.70
CA PHE A 8 8.75 -14.37 -12.24
C PHE A 8 9.36 -12.97 -12.24
N THR A 9 9.50 -12.40 -11.04
CA THR A 9 9.95 -11.02 -10.83
C THR A 9 11.14 -10.99 -9.86
N ILE A 10 11.80 -9.83 -9.72
CA ILE A 10 12.88 -9.65 -8.75
C ILE A 10 12.42 -9.95 -7.31
N ASP A 11 11.16 -9.69 -6.99
CA ASP A 11 10.58 -10.02 -5.69
C ASP A 11 10.57 -11.53 -5.42
N VAL A 12 10.39 -12.36 -6.46
CA VAL A 12 10.48 -13.83 -6.32
C VAL A 12 11.91 -14.25 -5.96
N ILE A 13 12.91 -13.67 -6.62
CA ILE A 13 14.33 -13.93 -6.32
C ILE A 13 14.68 -13.42 -4.92
N ALA A 14 14.30 -12.18 -4.58
CA ALA A 14 14.56 -11.59 -3.28
C ALA A 14 13.92 -12.43 -2.17
N ARG A 15 12.67 -12.87 -2.35
CA ARG A 15 11.98 -13.76 -1.42
C ARG A 15 12.71 -15.10 -1.26
N TRP A 16 13.13 -15.71 -2.36
CA TRP A 16 13.92 -16.95 -2.30
C TRP A 16 15.24 -16.75 -1.55
N LEU A 17 15.96 -15.66 -1.80
CA LEU A 17 17.19 -15.31 -1.07
C LEU A 17 16.91 -15.13 0.43
N ARG A 18 15.84 -14.42 0.81
CA ARG A 18 15.43 -14.22 2.21
C ARG A 18 15.08 -15.52 2.93
N TYR A 19 14.50 -16.51 2.23
CA TYR A 19 14.19 -17.82 2.82
C TYR A 19 15.37 -18.81 2.82
N SER A 20 16.42 -18.55 2.06
CA SER A 20 17.58 -19.44 1.90
C SER A 20 18.86 -18.84 2.51
N VAL A 21 19.75 -18.30 1.68
CA VAL A 21 21.09 -17.84 2.07
C VAL A 21 21.08 -16.56 2.92
N LEU A 22 20.00 -15.78 2.89
CA LEU A 22 19.80 -14.59 3.72
C LEU A 22 18.83 -14.82 4.88
N ASN A 23 18.54 -16.08 5.22
CA ASN A 23 17.75 -16.42 6.40
C ASN A 23 18.66 -16.48 7.63
N PRO A 24 18.47 -15.63 8.67
CA PRO A 24 19.35 -15.58 9.83
C PRO A 24 19.45 -16.91 10.58
N TYR A 25 18.40 -17.75 10.55
CA TYR A 25 18.40 -19.07 11.18
C TYR A 25 19.23 -20.12 10.42
N LEU A 26 19.60 -19.84 9.16
CA LEU A 26 20.41 -20.72 8.33
C LEU A 26 21.83 -20.16 8.13
N SER A 27 21.93 -18.89 7.76
CA SER A 27 23.18 -18.21 7.40
C SER A 27 24.12 -18.04 8.60
N ILE A 28 23.62 -17.68 9.78
CA ILE A 28 24.44 -17.43 10.97
C ILE A 28 25.06 -18.74 11.47
N PRO A 29 24.28 -19.83 11.74
CA PRO A 29 24.89 -21.10 12.14
C PRO A 29 25.88 -21.65 11.11
N PHE A 30 25.58 -21.49 9.82
CA PHE A 30 26.47 -21.92 8.73
C PHE A 30 27.80 -21.15 8.73
N ALA A 31 27.76 -19.83 8.85
CA ALA A 31 28.96 -19.00 8.93
C ALA A 31 29.80 -19.29 10.18
N THR A 32 29.14 -19.48 11.34
CA THR A 32 29.81 -19.89 12.58
C THR A 32 30.47 -21.26 12.44
N GLY A 33 29.79 -22.23 11.83
CA GLY A 33 30.37 -23.56 11.56
C GLY A 33 31.62 -23.49 10.67
N LEU A 34 31.58 -22.70 9.59
CA LEU A 34 32.75 -22.49 8.73
C LEU A 34 33.90 -21.78 9.47
N ALA A 35 33.60 -20.83 10.36
CA ALA A 35 34.60 -20.16 11.19
C ALA A 35 35.37 -21.15 12.07
N VAL A 36 34.64 -22.07 12.71
CA VAL A 36 35.21 -23.12 13.58
C VAL A 36 36.09 -24.08 12.77
N VAL A 37 35.62 -24.51 11.60
CA VAL A 37 36.41 -25.41 10.71
C VAL A 37 37.67 -24.72 10.20
N SER A 38 37.59 -23.44 9.83
CA SER A 38 38.74 -22.65 9.39
C SER A 38 39.77 -22.50 10.52
N ALA A 39 39.33 -22.12 11.73
CA ALA A 39 40.20 -22.00 12.90
C ALA A 39 40.92 -23.32 13.26
N SER A 40 40.27 -24.46 13.04
CA SER A 40 40.84 -25.79 13.29
C SER A 40 41.90 -26.23 12.27
N LYS A 41 42.01 -25.59 11.09
CA LYS A 41 42.89 -26.02 9.98
C LYS A 41 44.17 -25.20 9.82
N ASN A 42 44.41 -24.19 10.66
CA ASN A 42 45.54 -23.25 10.60
C ASN A 42 46.97 -23.86 10.77
N GLY A 43 47.19 -25.13 10.42
CA GLY A 43 48.49 -25.82 10.45
C GLY A 43 49.02 -26.33 9.11
N THR A 44 48.24 -26.34 8.02
CA THR A 44 48.67 -26.92 6.73
C THR A 44 48.14 -26.13 5.54
N ALA A 45 48.94 -25.21 4.97
CA ALA A 45 48.53 -24.37 3.85
C ALA A 45 48.46 -25.13 2.51
N GLY A 46 47.26 -25.28 1.93
CA GLY A 46 47.02 -25.86 0.61
C GLY A 46 45.91 -25.17 -0.19
N LEU A 47 45.70 -25.54 -1.47
CA LEU A 47 44.64 -25.01 -2.34
C LEU A 47 43.22 -25.11 -1.73
N SER A 48 43.00 -26.08 -0.84
CA SER A 48 41.77 -26.23 -0.06
C SER A 48 41.47 -25.03 0.86
N ASP A 49 42.50 -24.34 1.33
CA ASP A 49 42.34 -23.25 2.29
C ASP A 49 41.91 -21.95 1.61
N LEU A 50 42.27 -21.73 0.34
CA LEU A 50 41.81 -20.58 -0.44
C LEU A 50 40.30 -20.66 -0.73
N HIS A 51 39.82 -21.85 -1.11
CA HIS A 51 38.39 -22.08 -1.30
C HIS A 51 37.61 -21.99 0.02
N LEU A 52 38.21 -22.46 1.12
CA LEU A 52 37.62 -22.34 2.45
C LEU A 52 37.57 -20.87 2.93
N ASP A 53 38.59 -20.06 2.64
CA ASP A 53 38.63 -18.62 2.95
C ASP A 53 37.56 -17.85 2.15
N LEU A 54 37.44 -18.09 0.84
CA LEU A 54 36.38 -17.47 0.03
C LEU A 54 34.98 -17.89 0.51
N ALA A 55 34.76 -19.18 0.75
CA ALA A 55 33.48 -19.69 1.25
C ALA A 55 33.13 -19.09 2.62
N HIS A 56 34.12 -18.98 3.52
CA HIS A 56 33.95 -18.36 4.82
C HIS A 56 33.58 -16.88 4.71
N ARG A 57 34.27 -16.11 3.84
CA ARG A 57 33.95 -14.69 3.59
C ARG A 57 32.54 -14.51 3.03
N VAL A 58 32.15 -15.31 2.05
CA VAL A 58 30.79 -15.26 1.46
C VAL A 58 29.74 -15.61 2.51
N ALA A 59 29.95 -16.67 3.30
CA ALA A 59 29.03 -17.07 4.36
C ALA A 59 28.92 -16.00 5.45
N PHE A 60 30.04 -15.39 5.85
CA PHE A 60 30.06 -14.29 6.82
C PHE A 60 29.29 -13.07 6.30
N LEU A 61 29.51 -12.66 5.05
CA LEU A 61 28.78 -11.55 4.45
C LEU A 61 27.28 -11.83 4.33
N ALA A 62 26.90 -13.06 3.97
CA ALA A 62 25.49 -13.48 3.93
C ALA A 62 24.86 -13.48 5.33
N ALA A 63 25.58 -13.97 6.34
CA ALA A 63 25.15 -13.92 7.73
C ALA A 63 24.98 -12.48 8.23
N LEU A 64 25.96 -11.61 7.96
CA LEU A 64 25.89 -10.19 8.30
C LEU A 64 24.70 -9.51 7.62
N ALA A 65 24.53 -9.71 6.31
CA ALA A 65 23.41 -9.16 5.56
C ALA A 65 22.06 -9.66 6.10
N SER A 66 21.95 -10.96 6.40
CA SER A 66 20.73 -11.54 6.97
C SER A 66 20.40 -10.97 8.36
N PHE A 67 21.42 -10.74 9.19
CA PHE A 67 21.28 -10.15 10.51
C PHE A 67 20.80 -8.70 10.40
N VAL A 68 21.44 -7.90 9.54
CA VAL A 68 21.07 -6.50 9.31
C VAL A 68 19.65 -6.38 8.77
N LEU A 69 19.28 -7.18 7.77
CA LEU A 69 17.93 -7.16 7.19
C LEU A 69 16.87 -7.57 8.21
N SER A 70 17.10 -8.65 8.96
CA SER A 70 16.12 -9.14 9.94
C SER A 70 16.00 -8.21 11.16
N THR A 71 17.11 -7.60 11.58
CA THR A 71 17.09 -6.56 12.63
C THR A 71 16.34 -5.34 12.14
N THR A 72 16.56 -4.90 10.89
CA THR A 72 15.82 -3.79 10.30
C THR A 72 14.33 -4.08 10.22
N GLU A 73 13.91 -5.26 9.77
CA GLU A 73 12.51 -5.68 9.73
C GLU A 73 11.87 -5.67 11.12
N TYR A 74 12.56 -6.23 12.12
CA TYR A 74 12.14 -6.19 13.52
C TYR A 74 11.96 -4.76 14.02
N LEU A 75 12.96 -3.90 13.82
CA LEU A 75 12.90 -2.50 14.25
C LEU A 75 11.79 -1.71 13.52
N ASN A 76 11.59 -1.94 12.23
CA ASN A 76 10.54 -1.30 11.45
C ASN A 76 9.15 -1.71 11.96
N GLU A 77 8.93 -3.00 12.21
CA GLU A 77 7.65 -3.48 12.74
C GLU A 77 7.38 -2.89 14.12
N TRP A 78 8.31 -3.00 15.07
CA TRP A 78 8.07 -2.53 16.42
C TRP A 78 8.04 -1.00 16.55
N SER A 79 8.80 -0.27 15.75
CA SER A 79 8.72 1.19 15.71
C SER A 79 7.38 1.68 15.15
N ALA A 80 6.90 1.09 14.05
CA ALA A 80 5.58 1.38 13.49
C ALA A 80 4.43 1.05 14.45
N ASN A 81 4.67 0.16 15.41
CA ASN A 81 3.71 -0.30 16.40
C ASN A 81 3.95 0.25 17.80
N ASN A 82 4.71 1.35 17.94
CA ASN A 82 4.94 2.02 19.21
C ASN A 82 5.48 1.11 20.32
N TRP A 83 6.17 0.02 19.95
CA TRP A 83 6.67 -1.01 20.87
C TRP A 83 5.58 -1.63 21.76
N THR A 84 4.34 -1.68 21.25
CA THR A 84 3.19 -2.24 21.96
C THR A 84 2.32 -3.06 21.02
N THR A 85 1.61 -4.05 21.56
CA THR A 85 0.59 -4.83 20.86
C THR A 85 -0.79 -4.43 21.36
N ASP A 86 -1.81 -4.64 20.54
CA ASP A 86 -3.20 -4.57 21.01
C ASP A 86 -3.72 -5.98 21.24
N ASP A 87 -3.81 -6.37 22.51
CA ASP A 87 -4.34 -7.65 22.96
C ASP A 87 -5.85 -7.80 22.76
N THR A 88 -6.54 -6.69 22.49
CA THR A 88 -7.98 -6.66 22.21
C THR A 88 -8.32 -6.76 20.73
N TRP A 89 -7.31 -6.72 19.85
CA TRP A 89 -7.50 -6.75 18.41
C TRP A 89 -8.11 -8.08 17.95
N ASP A 90 -9.32 -8.02 17.39
CA ASP A 90 -10.01 -9.15 16.79
C ASP A 90 -10.64 -8.67 15.48
N PHE A 91 -9.93 -8.90 14.36
CA PHE A 91 -10.33 -8.41 13.06
C PHE A 91 -11.78 -8.81 12.68
N ASP A 92 -12.23 -9.97 13.16
CA ASP A 92 -13.58 -10.48 12.85
C ASP A 92 -14.71 -9.68 13.52
N ARG A 93 -14.38 -8.79 14.46
CA ARG A 93 -15.30 -7.90 15.16
C ARG A 93 -15.25 -6.45 14.69
N GLU A 94 -14.34 -6.14 13.77
CA GLU A 94 -14.07 -4.77 13.35
C GLU A 94 -15.13 -4.24 12.37
N ILE A 95 -15.36 -2.93 12.43
CA ILE A 95 -16.19 -2.21 11.47
C ILE A 95 -15.26 -1.52 10.47
N VAL A 96 -15.21 -2.06 9.25
CA VAL A 96 -14.23 -1.68 8.23
C VAL A 96 -14.87 -0.77 7.19
N VAL A 97 -14.46 0.49 7.14
CA VAL A 97 -14.85 1.42 6.07
C VAL A 97 -13.80 1.37 4.95
N VAL A 98 -14.21 1.05 3.72
CA VAL A 98 -13.36 1.04 2.53
C VAL A 98 -13.86 2.06 1.52
N THR A 99 -13.07 3.08 1.24
CA THR A 99 -13.39 4.07 0.20
C THR A 99 -12.92 3.60 -1.18
N GLY A 100 -13.63 3.93 -2.25
CA GLY A 100 -13.32 3.46 -3.61
C GLY A 100 -13.50 1.93 -3.76
N GLY A 101 -14.44 1.35 -3.02
CA GLY A 101 -14.63 -0.11 -2.95
C GLY A 101 -15.52 -0.71 -4.04
N SER A 102 -16.08 0.10 -4.95
CA SER A 102 -16.91 -0.41 -6.04
C SER A 102 -16.12 -1.14 -7.11
N SER A 103 -14.78 -0.98 -7.18
CA SER A 103 -13.93 -1.68 -8.15
C SER A 103 -12.44 -1.70 -7.72
N GLY A 104 -11.58 -2.29 -8.54
CA GLY A 104 -10.12 -2.21 -8.39
C GLY A 104 -9.60 -2.74 -7.04
N ILE A 105 -8.69 -1.99 -6.43
CA ILE A 105 -8.04 -2.36 -5.15
C ILE A 105 -9.08 -2.42 -4.02
N GLY A 106 -9.99 -1.46 -3.94
CA GLY A 106 -11.00 -1.42 -2.89
C GLY A 106 -11.92 -2.64 -2.94
N HIS A 107 -12.40 -3.03 -4.13
CA HIS A 107 -13.14 -4.29 -4.30
C HIS A 107 -12.31 -5.50 -3.86
N SER A 108 -11.05 -5.58 -4.28
CA SER A 108 -10.13 -6.66 -3.91
C SER A 108 -9.96 -6.79 -2.38
N ILE A 109 -9.80 -5.67 -1.67
CA ILE A 109 -9.75 -5.65 -0.20
C ILE A 109 -11.03 -6.25 0.38
N VAL A 110 -12.20 -5.80 -0.06
CA VAL A 110 -13.50 -6.30 0.45
C VAL A 110 -13.66 -7.79 0.15
N LYS A 111 -13.35 -8.22 -1.07
CA LYS A 111 -13.35 -9.62 -1.49
C LYS A 111 -12.46 -10.48 -0.59
N HIS A 112 -11.24 -10.03 -0.29
CA HIS A 112 -10.32 -10.78 0.58
C HIS A 112 -10.78 -10.81 2.04
N ILE A 113 -11.37 -9.74 2.57
CA ILE A 113 -12.01 -9.74 3.90
C ILE A 113 -13.12 -10.79 3.96
N LEU A 114 -14.07 -10.75 3.01
CA LEU A 114 -15.22 -11.65 2.99
C LEU A 114 -14.85 -13.10 2.69
N SER A 115 -13.76 -13.33 1.96
CA SER A 115 -13.23 -14.69 1.72
C SER A 115 -12.73 -15.38 2.98
N ARG A 116 -12.30 -14.60 3.98
CA ARG A 116 -11.83 -15.10 5.28
C ARG A 116 -12.96 -15.17 6.29
N ASN A 117 -13.78 -14.11 6.34
CA ASN A 117 -14.94 -14.04 7.20
C ASN A 117 -16.13 -13.43 6.43
N PRO A 118 -17.06 -14.28 5.94
CA PRO A 118 -18.26 -13.82 5.25
C PRO A 118 -19.17 -12.91 6.09
N ARG A 119 -19.04 -12.93 7.42
CA ARG A 119 -19.85 -12.13 8.34
C ARG A 119 -19.18 -10.82 8.77
N ALA A 120 -18.01 -10.49 8.24
CA ALA A 120 -17.31 -9.25 8.57
C ALA A 120 -18.17 -8.01 8.25
N THR A 121 -18.11 -6.99 9.10
CA THR A 121 -18.85 -5.74 8.91
C THR A 121 -18.05 -4.80 8.02
N VAL A 122 -18.49 -4.64 6.77
CA VAL A 122 -17.76 -3.85 5.77
C VAL A 122 -18.66 -2.76 5.21
N VAL A 123 -18.21 -1.52 5.30
CA VAL A 123 -18.85 -0.35 4.72
C VAL A 123 -18.08 0.07 3.48
N VAL A 124 -18.70 -0.08 2.31
CA VAL A 124 -18.14 0.38 1.04
C VAL A 124 -18.65 1.78 0.73
N VAL A 125 -17.72 2.71 0.52
CA VAL A 125 -18.03 4.08 0.12
C VAL A 125 -17.45 4.34 -1.26
N ASP A 126 -18.27 4.75 -2.21
CA ASP A 126 -17.82 5.08 -3.56
C ASP A 126 -18.80 6.03 -4.24
N LEU A 127 -18.34 6.80 -5.22
CA LEU A 127 -19.24 7.56 -6.08
C LEU A 127 -19.94 6.63 -7.07
N ALA A 128 -19.23 5.63 -7.60
CA ALA A 128 -19.79 4.67 -8.55
C ALA A 128 -20.61 3.60 -7.83
N PRO A 129 -21.69 3.08 -8.44
CA PRO A 129 -22.39 1.90 -7.92
C PRO A 129 -21.43 0.70 -7.86
N LEU A 130 -21.72 -0.26 -6.98
CA LEU A 130 -20.94 -1.50 -6.90
C LEU A 130 -20.94 -2.20 -8.26
N SER A 131 -19.77 -2.57 -8.77
CA SER A 131 -19.64 -3.36 -10.01
C SER A 131 -19.64 -4.87 -9.74
N TRP A 132 -19.99 -5.28 -8.52
CA TRP A 132 -19.92 -6.64 -8.01
C TRP A 132 -21.00 -6.84 -6.96
N GLU A 133 -21.41 -8.09 -6.78
CA GLU A 133 -22.39 -8.45 -5.76
C GLU A 133 -21.68 -9.06 -4.55
N PRO A 134 -22.02 -8.64 -3.32
CA PRO A 134 -21.56 -9.35 -2.13
C PRO A 134 -21.91 -10.84 -2.19
N PRO A 135 -21.00 -11.73 -1.79
CA PRO A 135 -21.30 -13.16 -1.69
C PRO A 135 -22.56 -13.41 -0.84
N ARG A 136 -23.30 -14.49 -1.15
CA ARG A 136 -24.45 -14.89 -0.32
C ARG A 136 -24.02 -15.10 1.12
N GLY A 137 -24.77 -14.51 2.06
CA GLY A 137 -24.47 -14.57 3.50
C GLY A 137 -23.60 -13.42 4.02
N SER A 138 -23.19 -12.48 3.15
CA SER A 138 -22.48 -11.26 3.53
C SER A 138 -23.42 -10.09 3.83
N ASP A 139 -24.43 -10.32 4.68
CA ASP A 139 -25.50 -9.36 4.98
C ASP A 139 -24.99 -8.09 5.69
N ASN A 140 -23.78 -8.15 6.26
CA ASN A 140 -23.12 -7.04 6.96
C ASN A 140 -22.32 -6.11 6.03
N VAL A 141 -22.36 -6.34 4.71
CA VAL A 141 -21.75 -5.44 3.73
C VAL A 141 -22.74 -4.35 3.37
N ARG A 142 -22.39 -3.09 3.66
CA ARG A 142 -23.23 -1.93 3.37
C ARG A 142 -22.56 -1.00 2.39
N TYR A 143 -23.30 -0.58 1.37
CA TYR A 143 -22.83 0.38 0.38
C TYR A 143 -23.43 1.76 0.63
N PHE A 144 -22.59 2.78 0.57
CA PHE A 144 -22.99 4.17 0.58
C PHE A 144 -22.41 4.88 -0.64
N GLN A 145 -23.30 5.46 -1.45
CA GLN A 145 -22.91 6.33 -2.53
C GLN A 145 -22.53 7.72 -1.99
N CYS A 146 -21.33 8.19 -2.27
CA CYS A 146 -20.88 9.51 -1.83
C CYS A 146 -19.78 10.07 -2.74
N ASP A 147 -19.91 11.34 -3.13
CA ASP A 147 -18.78 12.12 -3.63
C ASP A 147 -17.91 12.53 -2.44
N LEU A 148 -16.67 12.04 -2.41
CA LEU A 148 -15.72 12.35 -1.34
C LEU A 148 -15.03 13.71 -1.52
N SER A 149 -15.18 14.34 -2.69
CA SER A 149 -14.67 15.70 -2.92
C SER A 149 -15.55 16.79 -2.26
N ASP A 150 -16.79 16.45 -1.89
CA ASP A 150 -17.71 17.31 -1.14
C ASP A 150 -17.61 17.04 0.37
N ALA A 151 -17.02 17.99 1.10
CA ALA A 151 -16.85 17.90 2.55
C ALA A 151 -18.18 17.83 3.33
N SER A 152 -19.25 18.41 2.81
CA SER A 152 -20.57 18.39 3.45
C SER A 152 -21.22 17.01 3.30
N ALA A 153 -21.15 16.42 2.10
CA ALA A 153 -21.61 15.07 1.82
C ALA A 153 -20.83 14.03 2.64
N LEU A 154 -19.51 14.18 2.71
CA LEU A 154 -18.63 13.33 3.52
C LEU A 154 -19.01 13.37 5.01
N LYS A 155 -19.25 14.56 5.58
CA LYS A 155 -19.68 14.70 6.97
C LYS A 155 -21.03 14.03 7.24
N ALA A 156 -22.00 14.23 6.34
CA ALA A 156 -23.31 13.60 6.44
C ALA A 156 -23.21 12.06 6.34
N LEU A 157 -22.38 11.56 5.41
CA LEU A 157 -22.06 10.13 5.28
C LEU A 157 -21.50 9.56 6.59
N CYS A 158 -20.51 10.20 7.20
CA CYS A 158 -19.90 9.71 8.44
C CYS A 158 -20.92 9.61 9.58
N GLY A 159 -21.84 10.59 9.68
CA GLY A 159 -22.95 10.55 10.62
C GLY A 159 -23.89 9.35 10.38
N ARG A 160 -24.22 9.08 9.11
CA ARG A 160 -25.05 7.93 8.72
C ARG A 160 -24.38 6.58 9.00
N ILE A 161 -23.08 6.45 8.72
CA ILE A 161 -22.33 5.22 9.03
C ILE A 161 -22.40 4.92 10.53
N ARG A 162 -22.15 5.93 11.38
CA ARG A 162 -22.27 5.78 12.84
C ARG A 162 -23.67 5.38 13.29
N ALA A 163 -24.70 6.00 12.71
CA ALA A 163 -26.09 5.73 13.09
C ALA A 163 -26.60 4.36 12.61
N GLU A 164 -26.23 3.95 11.40
CA GLU A 164 -26.79 2.76 10.75
C GLU A 164 -25.91 1.50 10.91
N VAL A 165 -24.63 1.65 11.26
CA VAL A 165 -23.66 0.54 11.37
C VAL A 165 -22.97 0.52 12.72
N GLY A 166 -22.52 1.68 13.19
CA GLY A 166 -21.72 1.84 14.41
C GLY A 166 -20.45 2.63 14.16
N ASP A 167 -19.65 2.83 15.19
CA ASP A 167 -18.40 3.58 15.09
C ASP A 167 -17.31 2.74 14.41
N PRO A 168 -16.77 3.18 13.25
CA PRO A 168 -15.71 2.45 12.56
C PRO A 168 -14.44 2.30 13.42
N THR A 169 -13.87 1.11 13.39
CA THR A 169 -12.57 0.80 14.00
C THR A 169 -11.47 0.66 12.95
N VAL A 170 -11.83 0.43 11.69
CA VAL A 170 -10.89 0.43 10.56
C VAL A 170 -11.33 1.40 9.48
N LEU A 171 -10.41 2.26 9.03
CA LEU A 171 -10.60 3.14 7.90
C LEU A 171 -9.55 2.82 6.81
N VAL A 172 -10.01 2.45 5.63
CA VAL A 172 -9.17 2.25 4.45
C VAL A 172 -9.41 3.40 3.47
N ASN A 173 -8.51 4.39 3.50
CA ASN A 173 -8.43 5.49 2.55
C ASN A 173 -7.84 4.98 1.23
N ASN A 174 -8.70 4.43 0.37
CA ASN A 174 -8.32 3.84 -0.92
C ASN A 174 -8.81 4.65 -2.13
N ALA A 175 -9.93 5.38 -2.01
CA ALA A 175 -10.45 6.20 -3.10
C ALA A 175 -9.39 7.15 -3.66
N GLY A 176 -9.33 7.26 -4.98
CA GLY A 176 -8.45 8.20 -5.65
C GLY A 176 -8.71 8.32 -7.14
N ILE A 177 -8.34 9.46 -7.69
CA ILE A 177 -8.46 9.79 -9.12
C ILE A 177 -7.14 10.31 -9.66
N ALA A 178 -6.92 10.16 -10.96
CA ALA A 178 -5.82 10.77 -11.70
C ALA A 178 -6.35 11.22 -13.08
N ARG A 179 -5.94 12.40 -13.54
CA ARG A 179 -6.45 13.02 -14.77
C ARG A 179 -5.46 12.99 -15.94
N GLY A 180 -4.15 13.02 -15.65
CA GLY A 180 -3.11 12.79 -16.66
C GLY A 180 -2.75 13.99 -17.53
N SER A 181 -2.62 15.17 -16.95
CA SER A 181 -2.23 16.42 -17.62
C SER A 181 -0.91 16.97 -17.09
N THR A 182 -0.19 17.76 -17.89
CA THR A 182 0.90 18.57 -17.34
C THR A 182 0.34 19.68 -16.45
N VAL A 183 1.20 20.29 -15.61
CA VAL A 183 0.81 21.44 -14.77
C VAL A 183 0.31 22.63 -15.61
N MET A 184 0.85 22.77 -16.83
CA MET A 184 0.48 23.85 -17.75
C MET A 184 -0.89 23.61 -18.42
N GLU A 185 -1.26 22.35 -18.64
CA GLU A 185 -2.46 21.97 -19.42
C GLU A 185 -3.65 21.58 -18.54
N GLY A 186 -3.41 21.14 -17.31
CA GLY A 186 -4.46 20.70 -16.40
C GLY A 186 -5.41 21.83 -16.01
N SER A 187 -6.71 21.57 -16.03
CA SER A 187 -7.69 22.56 -15.60
C SER A 187 -7.64 22.78 -14.08
N TYR A 188 -8.07 23.96 -13.63
CA TYR A 188 -8.21 24.25 -12.19
C TYR A 188 -9.14 23.23 -11.51
N ALA A 189 -10.25 22.88 -12.15
CA ALA A 189 -11.21 21.93 -11.62
C ALA A 189 -10.61 20.52 -11.45
N ASP A 190 -9.83 20.05 -12.43
CA ASP A 190 -9.13 18.76 -12.35
C ASP A 190 -8.16 18.72 -11.16
N VAL A 191 -7.32 19.76 -11.01
CA VAL A 191 -6.34 19.84 -9.93
C VAL A 191 -7.04 19.90 -8.57
N GLU A 192 -8.04 20.76 -8.42
CA GLU A 192 -8.82 20.86 -7.18
C GLU A 192 -9.49 19.55 -6.82
N LEU A 193 -10.09 18.87 -7.81
CA LEU A 193 -10.76 17.61 -7.59
C LEU A 193 -9.78 16.51 -7.18
N THR A 194 -8.61 16.43 -7.82
CA THR A 194 -7.54 15.49 -7.44
C THR A 194 -7.11 15.74 -6.00
N VAL A 195 -6.90 17.00 -5.60
CA VAL A 195 -6.52 17.37 -4.22
C VAL A 195 -7.62 17.04 -3.22
N LYS A 196 -8.87 17.41 -3.53
CA LYS A 196 -10.02 17.16 -2.66
C LYS A 196 -10.21 15.65 -2.42
N THR A 197 -10.16 14.86 -3.48
CA THR A 197 -10.42 13.41 -3.41
C THR A 197 -9.24 12.64 -2.80
N ASN A 198 -8.01 12.88 -3.24
CA ASN A 198 -6.87 12.03 -2.90
C ASN A 198 -6.19 12.43 -1.58
N LEU A 199 -6.40 13.65 -1.09
CA LEU A 199 -5.74 14.18 0.10
C LEU A 199 -6.72 14.73 1.14
N VAL A 200 -7.59 15.67 0.76
CA VAL A 200 -8.52 16.30 1.72
C VAL A 200 -9.52 15.28 2.27
N ALA A 201 -10.08 14.40 1.43
CA ALA A 201 -11.03 13.39 1.88
C ALA A 201 -10.42 12.41 2.91
N PRO A 202 -9.22 11.82 2.72
CA PRO A 202 -8.53 11.07 3.77
C PRO A 202 -8.36 11.84 5.08
N PHE A 203 -7.99 13.12 5.03
CA PHE A 203 -7.91 13.99 6.22
C PHE A 203 -9.26 14.11 6.93
N LEU A 204 -10.33 14.37 6.19
CA LEU A 204 -11.67 14.58 6.77
C LEU A 204 -12.30 13.28 7.29
N LEU A 205 -12.14 12.16 6.58
CA LEU A 205 -12.59 10.85 7.06
C LEU A 205 -11.85 10.45 8.34
N THR A 206 -10.53 10.68 8.37
CA THR A 206 -9.73 10.46 9.58
C THR A 206 -10.24 11.36 10.71
N LYS A 207 -10.46 12.65 10.46
CA LYS A 207 -11.03 13.59 11.45
C LYS A 207 -12.37 13.11 12.03
N GLU A 208 -13.21 12.48 11.21
CA GLU A 208 -14.54 12.01 11.61
C GLU A 208 -14.52 10.69 12.41
N PHE A 209 -13.63 9.75 12.08
CA PHE A 209 -13.61 8.42 12.72
C PHE A 209 -12.54 8.26 13.81
N LEU A 210 -11.43 8.99 13.71
CA LEU A 210 -10.32 8.92 14.67
C LEU A 210 -10.72 9.19 16.13
N PRO A 211 -11.65 10.12 16.47
CA PRO A 211 -12.02 10.36 17.86
C PRO A 211 -12.55 9.13 18.59
N HIS A 212 -13.23 8.20 17.91
CA HIS A 212 -13.65 6.94 18.52
C HIS A 212 -12.45 6.00 18.74
N MET A 213 -11.59 5.86 17.73
CA MET A 213 -10.39 5.01 17.82
C MET A 213 -9.47 5.45 18.96
N VAL A 214 -9.22 6.76 19.09
CA VAL A 214 -8.41 7.35 20.17
C VAL A 214 -9.02 7.12 21.54
N ARG A 215 -10.34 7.33 21.69
CA ARG A 215 -11.02 7.14 22.99
C ARG A 215 -10.88 5.72 23.52
N ASN A 216 -10.83 4.73 22.64
CA ASN A 216 -10.71 3.32 23.00
C ASN A 216 -9.27 2.81 22.94
N ASP A 217 -8.30 3.64 22.52
CA ASP A 217 -6.95 3.22 22.15
C ASP A 217 -6.97 1.95 21.29
N HIS A 218 -7.79 1.96 20.24
CA HIS A 218 -8.06 0.80 19.40
C HIS A 218 -8.56 1.23 18.03
N GLY A 219 -7.93 0.73 16.98
CA GLY A 219 -8.34 0.98 15.59
C GLY A 219 -7.17 0.92 14.62
N HIS A 220 -7.47 1.01 13.33
CA HIS A 220 -6.45 0.92 12.27
C HIS A 220 -6.80 1.81 11.07
N ILE A 221 -5.89 2.72 10.72
CA ILE A 221 -6.03 3.57 9.52
C ILE A 221 -5.08 3.07 8.43
N VAL A 222 -5.63 2.74 7.27
CA VAL A 222 -4.86 2.33 6.08
C VAL A 222 -4.92 3.45 5.05
N ASN A 223 -3.76 3.93 4.62
CA ASN A 223 -3.64 4.88 3.53
C ASN A 223 -3.06 4.18 2.29
N VAL A 224 -3.80 4.19 1.18
CA VAL A 224 -3.33 3.68 -0.11
C VAL A 224 -2.59 4.79 -0.86
N GLY A 225 -1.28 4.82 -0.65
CA GLY A 225 -0.32 5.68 -1.34
C GLY A 225 0.04 5.18 -2.74
N SER A 226 1.16 5.69 -3.25
CA SER A 226 1.69 5.32 -4.57
C SER A 226 3.18 5.58 -4.63
N MET A 227 3.90 4.81 -5.45
CA MET A 227 5.29 5.09 -5.81
C MET A 227 5.48 6.46 -6.46
N SER A 228 4.43 7.06 -7.02
CA SER A 228 4.47 8.44 -7.53
C SER A 228 4.77 9.48 -6.45
N SER A 229 4.52 9.17 -5.17
CA SER A 229 4.90 10.03 -4.04
C SER A 229 6.41 10.16 -3.85
N VAL A 230 7.17 9.20 -4.37
CA VAL A 230 8.62 9.13 -4.25
C VAL A 230 9.26 9.41 -5.61
N VAL A 231 8.86 8.66 -6.63
CA VAL A 231 9.39 8.71 -8.00
C VAL A 231 8.24 9.10 -8.94
N PRO A 232 7.92 10.40 -9.06
CA PRO A 232 6.73 10.85 -9.78
C PRO A 232 6.90 10.69 -11.29
N PRO A 233 5.95 10.02 -11.98
CA PRO A 233 5.87 10.06 -13.42
C PRO A 233 5.49 11.44 -13.96
N VAL A 234 5.86 11.69 -15.22
CA VAL A 234 5.42 12.89 -15.95
C VAL A 234 3.90 12.87 -16.15
N ARG A 235 3.29 14.06 -16.30
CA ARG A 235 1.85 14.28 -16.53
C ARG A 235 0.89 13.88 -15.39
N ILE A 236 1.41 13.63 -14.19
CA ILE A 236 0.58 13.37 -12.99
C ILE A 236 1.14 14.09 -11.76
N ALA A 237 1.55 15.35 -11.94
CA ALA A 237 2.17 16.14 -10.88
C ALA A 237 1.20 16.44 -9.72
N ASP A 238 -0.06 16.75 -10.02
CA ASP A 238 -1.14 16.94 -9.06
C ASP A 238 -1.37 15.66 -8.24
N TYR A 239 -1.55 14.52 -8.90
CA TYR A 239 -1.70 13.21 -8.24
C TYR A 239 -0.49 12.89 -7.37
N SER A 240 0.73 13.04 -7.90
CA SER A 240 1.96 12.76 -7.16
C SER A 240 2.10 13.64 -5.92
N ALA A 241 1.74 14.93 -6.03
CA ALA A 241 1.71 15.84 -4.90
C ALA A 241 0.71 15.39 -3.82
N THR A 242 -0.49 14.96 -4.21
CA THR A 242 -1.47 14.44 -3.25
C THR A 242 -1.00 13.17 -2.55
N LYS A 243 -0.34 12.25 -3.27
CA LYS A 243 0.18 11.01 -2.69
C LYS A 243 1.38 11.26 -1.79
N ALA A 244 2.23 12.23 -2.10
CA ALA A 244 3.28 12.69 -1.19
C ALA A 244 2.68 13.36 0.06
N GLY A 245 1.65 14.19 -0.09
CA GLY A 245 0.92 14.77 1.03
C GLY A 245 0.26 13.72 1.94
N LEU A 246 -0.28 12.65 1.36
CA LEU A 246 -0.87 11.54 2.11
C LEU A 246 0.17 10.75 2.92
N THR A 247 1.38 10.55 2.37
CA THR A 247 2.51 9.98 3.12
C THR A 247 2.91 10.88 4.30
N ALA A 248 3.04 12.20 4.07
CA ALA A 248 3.37 13.14 5.14
C ALA A 248 2.27 13.19 6.22
N MET A 249 0.99 13.15 5.83
CA MET A 249 -0.14 13.04 6.75
C MET A 249 -0.03 11.78 7.62
N HIS A 250 0.26 10.63 7.01
CA HIS A 250 0.41 9.36 7.72
C HIS A 250 1.52 9.44 8.78
N GLU A 251 2.70 9.94 8.40
CA GLU A 251 3.85 10.10 9.30
C GLU A 251 3.55 11.06 10.46
N ALA A 252 2.93 12.22 10.16
CA ALA A 252 2.54 13.19 11.18
C ALA A 252 1.50 12.60 12.15
N LEU A 253 0.48 11.92 11.62
CA LEU A 253 -0.56 11.29 12.43
C LEU A 253 0.02 10.23 13.36
N GLN A 254 1.06 9.48 12.94
CA GLN A 254 1.69 8.49 13.82
C GLN A 254 2.25 9.16 15.10
N LEU A 255 2.87 10.33 14.94
CA LEU A 255 3.40 11.10 16.06
C LEU A 255 2.27 11.71 16.90
N GLU A 256 1.20 12.20 16.28
CA GLU A 256 0.03 12.71 17.00
C GLU A 256 -0.62 11.63 17.87
N LEU A 257 -0.85 10.43 17.32
CA LEU A 257 -1.43 9.30 18.06
C LEU A 257 -0.62 8.97 19.31
N LYS A 258 0.71 8.84 19.16
CA LYS A 258 1.59 8.47 20.27
C LYS A 258 1.75 9.59 21.29
N TYR A 259 2.08 10.80 20.84
CA TYR A 259 2.57 11.87 21.72
C TYR A 259 1.49 12.84 22.16
N ILE A 260 0.46 13.08 21.34
CA ILE A 260 -0.62 14.02 21.64
C ILE A 260 -1.83 13.27 22.21
N HIS A 261 -2.35 12.29 21.46
CA HIS A 261 -3.57 11.56 21.82
C HIS A 261 -3.35 10.44 22.84
N LYS A 262 -2.09 10.04 23.07
CA LYS A 262 -1.73 8.93 23.97
C LYS A 262 -2.47 7.63 23.63
N ALA A 263 -2.66 7.40 22.33
CA ALA A 263 -3.35 6.23 21.79
C ALA A 263 -2.38 5.39 20.94
N PRO A 264 -1.36 4.74 21.55
CA PRO A 264 -0.31 4.03 20.81
C PRO A 264 -0.80 2.74 20.14
N LYS A 265 -1.99 2.22 20.49
CA LYS A 265 -2.57 1.02 19.89
C LYS A 265 -3.44 1.32 18.67
N VAL A 266 -3.76 2.59 18.39
CA VAL A 266 -4.34 2.97 17.09
C VAL A 266 -3.27 2.83 16.00
N ARG A 267 -3.43 1.81 15.16
CA ARG A 267 -2.44 1.40 14.15
C ARG A 267 -2.57 2.20 12.88
N GLN A 268 -1.49 2.25 12.13
CA GLN A 268 -1.53 2.77 10.77
C GLN A 268 -0.76 1.87 9.80
N THR A 269 -1.32 1.70 8.59
CA THR A 269 -0.65 1.02 7.48
C THR A 269 -0.58 1.95 6.27
N LEU A 270 0.59 2.04 5.65
CA LEU A 270 0.81 2.80 4.43
C LEU A 270 1.15 1.85 3.29
N GLY A 271 0.33 1.82 2.25
CA GLY A 271 0.63 1.09 1.02
C GLY A 271 1.32 1.98 0.00
N ILE A 272 2.56 1.68 -0.37
CA ILE A 272 3.28 2.38 -1.45
C ILE A 272 3.42 1.42 -2.62
N PHE A 273 2.56 1.61 -3.63
CA PHE A 273 2.41 0.67 -4.72
C PHE A 273 2.84 1.26 -6.07
N GLY A 274 3.43 0.41 -6.91
CA GLY A 274 3.67 0.69 -8.33
C GLY A 274 2.38 0.72 -9.15
N PHE A 275 2.49 0.59 -10.47
CA PHE A 275 1.31 0.48 -11.32
C PHE A 275 0.55 -0.82 -11.02
N ILE A 276 -0.77 -0.71 -10.88
CA ILE A 276 -1.66 -1.84 -10.57
C ILE A 276 -2.71 -1.91 -11.68
N ARG A 277 -2.96 -3.12 -12.19
CA ARG A 277 -3.98 -3.36 -13.21
C ARG A 277 -5.38 -3.06 -12.68
N THR A 278 -5.87 -1.85 -12.91
CA THR A 278 -7.14 -1.33 -12.38
C THR A 278 -7.85 -0.49 -13.44
N PRO A 279 -9.13 -0.13 -13.26
CA PRO A 279 -9.77 0.83 -14.15
C PRO A 279 -9.04 2.20 -14.25
N LEU A 280 -8.23 2.57 -13.25
CA LEU A 280 -7.41 3.78 -13.28
C LEU A 280 -6.19 3.65 -14.22
N VAL A 281 -5.72 2.43 -14.44
CA VAL A 281 -4.56 2.09 -15.27
C VAL A 281 -4.96 0.95 -16.23
N PRO A 282 -5.78 1.25 -17.26
CA PRO A 282 -6.24 0.24 -18.22
C PRO A 282 -5.18 -0.11 -19.28
N PHE A 283 -3.98 0.45 -19.20
CA PHE A 283 -2.91 0.35 -20.19
C PHE A 283 -1.69 -0.42 -19.63
N ASP A 284 -0.84 -0.92 -20.54
CA ASP A 284 0.51 -1.38 -20.18
C ASP A 284 1.44 -0.17 -20.08
N PRO A 285 2.06 0.10 -18.91
CA PRO A 285 2.97 1.23 -18.74
C PRO A 285 4.32 1.05 -19.46
N GLY A 286 4.57 -0.09 -20.13
CA GLY A 286 5.80 -0.34 -20.90
C GLY A 286 7.04 -0.52 -20.01
N GLN A 287 6.82 -0.87 -18.74
CA GLN A 287 7.89 -1.00 -17.76
C GLN A 287 8.57 -2.38 -17.83
N PRO A 288 9.85 -2.49 -17.44
CA PRO A 288 10.54 -3.78 -17.38
C PRO A 288 9.86 -4.72 -16.37
N HIS A 289 9.11 -5.69 -16.87
CA HIS A 289 8.29 -6.61 -16.07
C HIS A 289 9.04 -7.25 -14.89
N PHE A 290 10.30 -7.63 -15.09
CA PHE A 290 11.11 -8.27 -14.04
C PHE A 290 11.34 -7.37 -12.81
N MET A 291 11.56 -6.06 -13.01
CA MET A 291 11.84 -5.10 -11.92
C MET A 291 10.59 -4.36 -11.46
N MET A 292 9.72 -4.03 -12.41
CA MET A 292 8.55 -3.17 -12.24
C MET A 292 7.33 -3.86 -12.89
N PRO A 293 6.89 -5.00 -12.35
CA PRO A 293 5.72 -5.69 -12.88
C PRO A 293 4.46 -4.83 -12.69
N LEU A 294 3.55 -4.89 -13.66
CA LEU A 294 2.17 -4.42 -13.46
C LEU A 294 1.50 -5.33 -12.42
N LEU A 295 1.20 -4.78 -11.25
CA LEU A 295 0.72 -5.55 -10.10
C LEU A 295 -0.72 -6.04 -10.30
N HIS A 296 -1.01 -7.23 -9.78
CA HIS A 296 -2.37 -7.75 -9.73
C HIS A 296 -3.14 -7.16 -8.52
N VAL A 297 -4.41 -6.80 -8.72
CA VAL A 297 -5.25 -6.18 -7.66
C VAL A 297 -5.38 -7.06 -6.42
N ASP A 298 -5.52 -8.37 -6.60
CA ASP A 298 -5.58 -9.33 -5.49
C ASP A 298 -4.26 -9.39 -4.69
N SER A 299 -3.10 -9.17 -5.31
CA SER A 299 -1.82 -9.13 -4.56
C SER A 299 -1.77 -7.95 -3.60
N VAL A 300 -2.26 -6.79 -4.04
CA VAL A 300 -2.32 -5.56 -3.23
C VAL A 300 -3.39 -5.68 -2.14
N GLY A 301 -4.59 -6.12 -2.51
CA GLY A 301 -5.70 -6.31 -1.55
C GLY A 301 -5.36 -7.34 -0.48
N GLU A 302 -4.78 -8.49 -0.87
CA GLU A 302 -4.33 -9.52 0.07
C GLU A 302 -3.23 -9.00 1.02
N ALA A 303 -2.28 -8.21 0.53
CA ALA A 303 -1.23 -7.63 1.38
C ALA A 303 -1.80 -6.66 2.43
N ILE A 304 -2.77 -5.82 2.05
CA ILE A 304 -3.46 -4.92 2.98
C ILE A 304 -4.27 -5.72 4.00
N VAL A 305 -5.06 -6.70 3.55
CA VAL A 305 -5.87 -7.55 4.44
C VAL A 305 -4.98 -8.35 5.40
N ASN A 306 -3.83 -8.86 4.95
CA ASN A 306 -2.84 -9.49 5.84
C ASN A 306 -2.34 -8.56 6.94
N SER A 307 -2.13 -7.27 6.64
CA SER A 307 -1.75 -6.28 7.65
C SER A 307 -2.87 -5.99 8.64
N LEU A 308 -4.13 -6.00 8.21
CA LEU A 308 -5.26 -5.79 9.10
C LEU A 308 -5.45 -6.99 10.04
N TYR A 309 -5.38 -8.21 9.51
CA TYR A 309 -5.51 -9.42 10.32
C TYR A 309 -4.35 -9.63 11.31
N SER A 310 -3.17 -9.06 11.07
CA SER A 310 -2.07 -9.14 12.03
C SER A 310 -2.24 -8.22 13.24
N GLY A 311 -3.14 -7.24 13.19
CA GLY A 311 -3.30 -6.21 14.23
C GLY A 311 -2.11 -5.26 14.35
N LEU A 312 -1.21 -5.27 13.36
CA LEU A 312 0.01 -4.46 13.34
C LEU A 312 0.01 -3.50 12.16
N GLY A 313 0.40 -2.25 12.45
CA GLY A 313 0.74 -1.24 11.45
C GLY A 313 2.05 -1.56 10.73
N ARG A 314 2.18 -1.14 9.47
CA ARG A 314 3.39 -1.31 8.64
C ARG A 314 3.35 -0.45 7.38
N THR A 315 4.51 -0.26 6.75
CA THR A 315 4.59 0.23 5.37
C THR A 315 4.74 -0.95 4.42
N ILE A 316 3.84 -1.07 3.45
CA ILE A 316 3.84 -2.13 2.44
C ILE A 316 4.36 -1.55 1.13
N TYR A 317 5.47 -2.09 0.63
CA TYR A 317 5.97 -1.79 -0.71
C TYR A 317 5.60 -2.92 -1.66
N LEU A 318 4.95 -2.61 -2.77
CA LEU A 318 4.76 -3.55 -3.88
C LEU A 318 5.08 -2.84 -5.21
N PRO A 319 5.97 -3.39 -6.06
CA PRO A 319 6.87 -4.51 -5.75
C PRO A 319 7.85 -4.16 -4.62
N GLY A 320 8.28 -5.15 -3.84
CA GLY A 320 9.08 -4.99 -2.63
C GLY A 320 10.44 -4.35 -2.89
N ILE A 321 11.01 -4.54 -4.09
CA ILE A 321 12.24 -3.86 -4.53
C ILE A 321 12.16 -2.33 -4.48
N MET A 322 10.96 -1.75 -4.40
CA MET A 322 10.80 -0.30 -4.27
C MET A 322 11.19 0.25 -2.90
N SER A 323 11.17 -0.57 -1.86
CA SER A 323 11.59 -0.15 -0.52
C SER A 323 13.03 0.41 -0.52
N PRO A 324 14.07 -0.32 -0.98
CA PRO A 324 15.42 0.23 -1.06
C PRO A 324 15.57 1.37 -2.07
N VAL A 325 14.74 1.46 -3.12
CA VAL A 325 14.76 2.60 -4.06
C VAL A 325 14.45 3.92 -3.34
N THR A 326 13.58 3.89 -2.33
CA THR A 326 13.28 5.11 -1.55
C THR A 326 14.50 5.66 -0.80
N VAL A 327 15.47 4.81 -0.45
CA VAL A 327 16.73 5.21 0.21
C VAL A 327 17.60 6.06 -0.71
N LEU A 328 17.50 5.87 -2.04
CA LEU A 328 18.25 6.68 -3.00
C LEU A 328 17.92 8.18 -2.91
N ARG A 329 16.74 8.54 -2.37
CA ARG A 329 16.37 9.93 -2.11
C ARG A 329 17.28 10.61 -1.08
N ALA A 330 17.96 9.85 -0.21
CA ALA A 330 18.96 10.36 0.72
C ALA A 330 20.34 10.56 0.06
N GLY A 331 20.53 10.09 -1.18
CA GLY A 331 21.76 10.24 -1.94
C GLY A 331 21.88 11.61 -2.63
N PRO A 332 22.96 11.84 -3.40
CA PRO A 332 23.14 13.06 -4.17
C PRO A 332 22.01 13.28 -5.19
N GLU A 333 21.59 14.53 -5.35
CA GLU A 333 20.47 14.90 -6.22
C GLU A 333 20.64 14.45 -7.67
N TRP A 334 21.87 14.42 -8.20
CA TRP A 334 22.13 13.93 -9.56
C TRP A 334 21.82 12.44 -9.72
N LEU A 335 22.11 11.62 -8.71
CA LEU A 335 21.83 10.18 -8.72
C LEU A 335 20.32 9.95 -8.60
N TRP A 336 19.68 10.71 -7.72
CA TRP A 336 18.24 10.66 -7.55
C TRP A 336 17.49 11.13 -8.80
N ARG A 337 18.01 12.14 -9.49
CA ARG A 337 17.49 12.62 -10.76
C ARG A 337 17.52 11.54 -11.85
N LEU A 338 18.60 10.76 -11.96
CA LEU A 338 18.67 9.63 -12.90
C LEU A 338 17.55 8.62 -12.65
N ALA A 339 17.27 8.30 -11.39
CA ALA A 339 16.16 7.41 -11.03
C ALA A 339 14.80 7.99 -11.48
N ARG A 340 14.56 9.29 -11.29
CA ARG A 340 13.32 9.94 -11.73
C ARG A 340 13.20 10.03 -13.26
N GLU A 341 14.29 10.26 -13.97
CA GLU A 341 14.29 10.33 -15.44
C GLU A 341 13.85 9.01 -16.10
N THR A 342 13.99 7.86 -15.42
CA THR A 342 13.43 6.59 -15.90
C THR A 342 11.91 6.63 -16.09
N THR A 343 11.21 7.49 -15.35
CA THR A 343 9.76 7.68 -15.48
C THR A 343 9.35 8.48 -16.71
N ALA A 344 10.28 9.10 -17.42
CA ALA A 344 9.97 9.81 -18.67
C ALA A 344 9.42 8.86 -19.74
N SER A 345 9.67 7.55 -19.63
CA SER A 345 9.03 6.51 -20.44
C SER A 345 7.50 6.54 -20.34
N ALA A 346 6.94 7.03 -19.24
CA ALA A 346 5.50 7.18 -19.02
C ALA A 346 4.88 8.42 -19.70
N LYS A 347 5.65 9.20 -20.48
CA LYS A 347 5.14 10.45 -21.11
C LYS A 347 3.99 10.23 -22.09
N ASP A 348 4.01 9.09 -22.79
CA ASP A 348 3.04 8.75 -23.82
C ASP A 348 1.81 8.03 -23.25
N ILE A 349 1.77 7.83 -21.93
CA ILE A 349 0.63 7.24 -21.23
C ILE A 349 -0.51 8.25 -21.18
N THR A 350 -1.64 7.90 -21.78
CA THR A 350 -2.88 8.65 -21.67
C THR A 350 -3.70 8.09 -20.52
N TYR A 351 -3.86 8.89 -19.46
CA TYR A 351 -4.81 8.57 -18.40
C TYR A 351 -6.21 8.91 -18.90
N ALA A 352 -7.11 7.95 -18.87
CA ALA A 352 -8.52 8.16 -19.15
C ALA A 352 -9.25 8.30 -17.81
N PRO A 353 -9.69 9.53 -17.44
CA PRO A 353 -10.48 9.68 -16.24
C PRO A 353 -11.78 8.88 -16.35
N ARG A 354 -12.15 8.14 -15.31
CA ARG A 354 -13.40 7.38 -15.28
C ARG A 354 -14.62 8.26 -15.01
N GLN A 355 -14.41 9.37 -14.32
CA GLN A 355 -15.47 10.29 -13.92
C GLN A 355 -15.45 11.54 -14.81
N ASN A 356 -16.63 11.99 -15.23
CA ASN A 356 -16.79 13.26 -15.94
C ASN A 356 -16.87 14.41 -14.92
N ILE A 357 -16.37 15.58 -15.30
CA ILE A 357 -16.54 16.81 -14.52
C ILE A 357 -17.52 17.68 -15.28
N ASN A 358 -18.46 18.25 -14.56
CA ASN A 358 -19.31 19.27 -15.10
C ASN A 358 -18.54 20.60 -15.13
N ASP A 359 -18.16 21.07 -16.32
CA ASP A 359 -17.30 22.26 -16.50
C ASP A 359 -17.88 23.55 -15.88
N ALA A 360 -19.21 23.63 -15.71
CA ALA A 360 -19.87 24.79 -15.12
C ALA A 360 -19.80 24.81 -13.58
N THR A 361 -19.76 23.64 -12.95
CA THR A 361 -19.80 23.49 -11.48
C THR A 361 -18.48 22.99 -10.88
N GLY A 362 -17.60 22.41 -11.69
CA GLY A 362 -16.37 21.75 -11.24
C GLY A 362 -16.62 20.46 -10.44
N GLN A 363 -17.86 19.95 -10.43
CA GLN A 363 -18.26 18.76 -9.67
C GLN A 363 -18.27 17.51 -10.56
N LEU A 364 -18.19 16.34 -9.91
CA LEU A 364 -18.26 15.05 -10.60
C LEU A 364 -19.67 14.79 -11.11
N GLU A 365 -19.80 14.44 -12.39
CA GLU A 365 -21.05 13.95 -12.95
C GLU A 365 -21.25 12.49 -12.57
N MET A 366 -22.47 12.18 -12.12
CA MET A 366 -22.89 10.82 -11.85
C MET A 366 -22.98 10.06 -13.17
N ALA A 367 -22.21 8.98 -13.32
CA ALA A 367 -22.36 8.10 -14.47
C ALA A 367 -23.78 7.50 -14.46
N VAL A 368 -24.59 7.85 -15.45
CA VAL A 368 -25.83 7.13 -15.74
C VAL A 368 -25.43 5.70 -16.08
N SER A 369 -25.98 4.72 -15.37
CA SER A 369 -25.76 3.28 -15.57
C SER A 369 -25.71 2.94 -17.07
N ALA A 370 -24.50 2.81 -17.63
CA ALA A 370 -24.34 2.29 -18.97
C ALA A 370 -24.79 0.83 -18.93
N LYS A 371 -25.82 0.51 -19.72
CA LYS A 371 -26.27 -0.86 -19.96
C LYS A 371 -25.05 -1.73 -20.31
N LYS A 372 -25.00 -2.94 -19.73
CA LYS A 372 -24.11 -4.04 -20.13
C LYS A 372 -23.96 -4.10 -21.64
N GLU A 373 -22.78 -3.76 -22.15
CA GLU A 373 -22.21 -4.38 -23.34
C GLU A 373 -21.12 -5.32 -22.83
N GLU A 374 -21.53 -6.54 -22.49
CA GLU A 374 -20.64 -7.70 -22.43
C GLU A 374 -20.32 -8.06 -23.88
N GLU A 375 -19.12 -7.74 -24.35
CA GLU A 375 -18.51 -8.44 -25.50
C GLU A 375 -16.98 -8.40 -25.39
N ASP A 376 -16.42 -9.61 -25.32
CA ASP A 376 -15.05 -10.04 -25.61
C ASP A 376 -13.86 -9.48 -24.83
N TRP A 377 -13.53 -10.14 -23.71
CA TRP A 377 -12.15 -10.33 -23.23
C TRP A 377 -11.96 -11.73 -22.66
N ALA A 378 -11.73 -12.70 -23.55
CA ALA A 378 -11.25 -14.05 -23.23
C ALA A 378 -9.73 -14.07 -23.00
#